data_AF-A0A318TYZ7-F1
#
_entry.id   AF-A0A318TYZ7-F1
#
_cell.length_a   1.000
_cell.length_b   1.000
_cell.length_c   1.000
_cell.angle_alpha   90.00
_cell.angle_beta   90.00
_cell.angle_gamma   90.00
#
_symmetry.space_group_name_H-M   'P 1'
#
loop_
_entity.id
_entity.type
_entity.pdbx_description
1 polymer ?
#
loop_
_entity_poly.entity_id
_entity_poly.type
_entity_poly.pdbx_seq_one_letter_code
_entity_poly.pdbx_strand_id
1 'polypeptide(L)'
;MRSLLSAGLVLVLAVSPAFAREKSPFPKGTQVMLCRFPVIDVHKVIPEGVFVGVFPSGEVQVVDPISMDFVHAPVPAVVDTDNAVRTTWKWSLGTVGATAGGDDYAPDMDFKLTMKKADRSARIVIYPAGYRDEQADGSCSAWQTP
;
A
#
# COMPACT_ATOMS: atom_id res chain seq x y z
N MET A 1 -5.42 52.22 -48.61
CA MET A 1 -4.91 51.17 -47.69
C MET A 1 -5.75 51.23 -46.42
N ARG A 2 -6.58 50.19 -46.21
CA ARG A 2 -6.61 49.28 -45.03
C ARG A 2 -7.17 49.92 -43.75
N SER A 3 -8.04 49.30 -42.96
CA SER A 3 -8.80 48.05 -43.04
C SER A 3 -9.82 48.10 -41.89
N LEU A 4 -10.99 47.52 -42.12
CA LEU A 4 -12.12 47.41 -41.19
C LEU A 4 -11.78 46.57 -39.95
N LEU A 5 -12.10 47.07 -38.75
CA LEU A 5 -12.12 46.30 -37.50
C LEU A 5 -13.40 45.43 -37.46
N SER A 6 -13.24 44.11 -37.49
CA SER A 6 -14.31 43.15 -37.18
C SER A 6 -14.17 42.66 -35.74
N ALA A 7 -15.18 42.93 -34.93
CA ALA A 7 -15.38 42.34 -33.61
C ALA A 7 -16.49 41.28 -33.70
N GLY A 8 -16.32 40.12 -33.08
CA GLY A 8 -17.44 39.19 -32.92
C GLY A 8 -17.13 37.77 -32.43
N LEU A 9 -16.89 37.66 -31.12
CA LEU A 9 -17.43 36.63 -30.21
C LEU A 9 -17.31 35.13 -30.61
N VAL A 10 -16.24 34.48 -30.13
CA VAL A 10 -16.16 33.01 -30.00
C VAL A 10 -16.82 32.61 -28.68
N LEU A 11 -17.98 31.95 -28.75
CA LEU A 11 -18.65 31.35 -27.59
C LEU A 11 -17.95 30.03 -27.23
N VAL A 12 -17.03 30.07 -26.26
CA VAL A 12 -16.40 28.87 -25.70
C VAL A 12 -17.39 28.20 -24.76
N LEU A 13 -18.04 27.14 -25.23
CA LEU A 13 -18.79 26.20 -24.38
C LEU A 13 -17.77 25.51 -23.46
N ALA A 14 -17.67 25.98 -22.23
CA ALA A 14 -16.95 25.31 -21.15
C ALA A 14 -17.70 24.02 -20.77
N VAL A 15 -17.49 22.95 -21.54
CA VAL A 15 -17.79 21.59 -21.10
C VAL A 15 -16.75 21.26 -20.04
N SER A 16 -17.04 21.58 -18.78
CA SER A 16 -16.25 21.06 -17.68
C SER A 16 -16.33 19.53 -17.75
N PRO A 17 -15.20 18.80 -17.84
CA PRO A 17 -15.25 17.37 -17.70
C PRO A 17 -15.80 17.10 -16.30
N ALA A 18 -16.96 16.48 -16.24
CA ALA A 18 -17.44 15.91 -15.00
C ALA A 18 -16.40 14.88 -14.58
N PHE A 19 -15.54 15.25 -13.62
CA PHE A 19 -14.75 14.29 -12.87
C PHE A 19 -15.75 13.38 -12.17
N ALA A 20 -16.12 12.30 -12.84
CA ALA A 20 -16.84 11.20 -12.23
C ALA A 20 -15.94 10.72 -11.09
N ARG A 21 -16.35 11.02 -9.85
CA ARG A 21 -15.73 10.45 -8.66
C ARG A 21 -15.83 8.94 -8.80
N GLU A 22 -14.71 8.32 -9.14
CA GLU A 22 -14.63 6.87 -9.25
C GLU A 22 -15.04 6.29 -7.89
N LYS A 23 -16.03 5.41 -7.91
CA LYS A 23 -16.56 4.81 -6.69
C LYS A 23 -15.41 4.02 -6.05
N SER A 24 -15.06 4.37 -4.82
CA SER A 24 -13.99 3.68 -4.10
C SER A 24 -14.19 2.16 -4.19
N PRO A 25 -13.15 1.38 -4.56
CA PRO A 25 -13.26 -0.07 -4.68
C PRO A 25 -13.45 -0.74 -3.31
N PHE A 26 -13.29 0.00 -2.21
CA PHE A 26 -13.40 -0.53 -0.86
C PHE A 26 -14.81 -0.35 -0.27
N PRO A 27 -15.29 -1.29 0.56
CA PRO A 27 -16.50 -1.11 1.35
C PRO A 27 -16.46 0.18 2.16
N LYS A 28 -17.63 0.82 2.33
CA LYS A 28 -17.74 2.03 3.18
C LYS A 28 -17.24 1.72 4.60
N GLY A 29 -16.41 2.61 5.14
CA GLY A 29 -15.82 2.46 6.48
C GLY A 29 -14.50 1.70 6.51
N THR A 30 -14.02 1.19 5.37
CA THR A 30 -12.67 0.63 5.27
C THR A 30 -11.64 1.73 5.48
N GLN A 31 -10.74 1.53 6.43
CA GLN A 31 -9.59 2.40 6.63
C GLN A 31 -8.41 1.81 5.87
N VAL A 32 -7.91 2.55 4.89
CA VAL A 32 -6.72 2.14 4.13
C VAL A 32 -5.58 3.07 4.50
N MET A 33 -4.44 2.48 4.80
CA MET A 33 -3.22 3.18 5.14
C MET A 33 -2.10 2.70 4.23
N LEU A 34 -1.24 3.62 3.78
CA LEU A 34 -0.03 3.29 3.06
C LEU A 34 1.17 3.61 3.95
N CYS A 35 1.98 2.61 4.24
CA CYS A 35 3.28 2.75 4.89
C CYS A 35 4.38 2.69 3.85
N ARG A 36 5.25 3.71 3.81
CA ARG A 36 6.38 3.79 2.88
C ARG A 36 7.69 3.60 3.62
N PHE A 37 8.59 2.83 3.02
CA PHE A 37 9.93 2.57 3.52
C PHE A 37 10.94 3.01 2.46
N PRO A 38 11.79 4.01 2.72
CA PRO A 38 12.86 4.37 1.80
C PRO A 38 13.84 3.20 1.69
N VAL A 39 13.82 2.52 0.55
CA VAL A 39 14.77 1.46 0.23
C VAL A 39 16.05 2.12 -0.25
N ILE A 40 17.04 2.20 0.64
CA ILE A 40 18.36 2.79 0.35
C ILE A 40 19.33 1.72 -0.18
N ASP A 41 18.99 0.44 -0.01
CA ASP A 41 19.83 -0.72 -0.34
C ASP A 41 19.05 -1.70 -1.20
N VAL A 42 19.50 -1.90 -2.44
CA VAL A 42 18.88 -2.77 -3.45
C VAL A 42 18.99 -4.26 -3.12
N HIS A 43 19.79 -4.64 -2.14
CA HIS A 43 19.93 -6.02 -1.70
C HIS A 43 18.94 -6.41 -0.60
N LYS A 44 18.12 -5.46 -0.13
CA LYS A 44 17.11 -5.71 0.89
C LYS A 44 15.79 -6.15 0.29
N VAL A 45 15.15 -7.12 0.93
CA VAL A 45 13.81 -7.62 0.60
C VAL A 45 12.74 -6.77 1.30
N ILE A 46 13.02 -5.49 1.56
CA ILE A 46 12.06 -4.58 2.18
C ILE A 46 11.13 -4.00 1.10
N PRO A 47 9.80 -4.14 1.25
CA PRO A 47 8.88 -3.51 0.31
C PRO A 47 8.94 -1.98 0.44
N GLU A 48 8.98 -1.27 -0.69
CA GLU A 48 8.94 0.20 -0.72
C GLU A 48 7.64 0.76 -0.13
N GLY A 49 6.55 0.01 -0.25
CA GLY A 49 5.22 0.39 0.20
C GLY A 49 4.41 -0.82 0.67
N VAL A 50 3.67 -0.62 1.76
CA VAL A 50 2.74 -1.61 2.32
C VAL A 50 1.39 -0.94 2.53
N PHE A 51 0.35 -1.43 1.86
CA PHE A 51 -1.02 -1.04 2.12
C PHE A 51 -1.59 -1.91 3.23
N VAL A 52 -2.18 -1.28 4.24
CA VAL A 52 -2.92 -1.94 5.33
C VAL A 52 -4.38 -1.50 5.23
N GLY A 53 -5.26 -2.44 4.90
CA GLY A 53 -6.70 -2.25 4.90
C GLY A 53 -7.32 -2.83 6.16
N VAL A 54 -7.98 -1.98 6.95
CA VAL A 54 -8.79 -2.40 8.11
C VAL A 54 -10.26 -2.24 7.72
N PHE A 55 -10.94 -3.37 7.56
CA PHE A 55 -12.34 -3.42 7.13
C PHE A 55 -13.29 -3.17 8.30
N PRO A 56 -14.55 -2.76 8.03
CA PRO A 56 -15.55 -2.54 9.08
C PRO A 56 -15.83 -3.76 9.97
N SER A 57 -15.58 -4.97 9.46
CA SER A 57 -15.67 -6.23 10.20
C SER A 57 -14.56 -6.41 11.25
N GLY A 58 -13.50 -5.59 11.20
CA GLY A 58 -12.26 -5.79 11.95
C GLY A 58 -11.23 -6.67 11.24
N GLU A 59 -11.57 -7.23 10.08
CA GLU A 59 -10.61 -7.94 9.23
C GLU A 59 -9.50 -6.99 8.78
N VAL A 60 -8.26 -7.47 8.79
CA VAL A 60 -7.11 -6.73 8.28
C VAL A 60 -6.50 -7.49 7.11
N GLN A 61 -6.31 -6.78 6.00
CA GLN A 61 -5.57 -7.28 4.85
C GLN A 61 -4.39 -6.38 4.54
N VAL A 62 -3.32 -6.98 4.06
CA VAL A 62 -2.09 -6.30 3.65
C VAL A 62 -1.84 -6.56 2.18
N VAL A 63 -1.36 -5.53 1.47
CA VAL A 63 -0.88 -5.64 0.09
C VAL A 63 0.48 -4.97 0.03
N ASP A 64 1.49 -5.69 -0.45
CA ASP A 64 2.83 -5.19 -0.68
C ASP A 64 3.43 -5.81 -1.95
N PRO A 65 4.53 -5.26 -2.50
CA PRO A 65 5.17 -5.82 -3.68
C PRO A 65 5.54 -7.30 -3.57
N ILE A 66 5.94 -7.79 -2.40
CA ILE A 66 6.37 -9.18 -2.20
C ILE A 66 5.15 -10.10 -2.22
N SER A 67 4.07 -9.73 -1.52
CA SER A 67 2.82 -10.50 -1.58
C SER A 67 2.24 -10.52 -2.99
N MET A 68 2.37 -9.41 -3.73
CA MET A 68 1.90 -9.32 -5.12
C MET A 68 2.77 -10.08 -6.12
N ASP A 69 4.05 -10.28 -5.82
CA ASP A 69 4.99 -11.06 -6.65
C ASP A 69 4.84 -12.57 -6.42
N PHE A 70 4.65 -13.00 -5.17
CA PHE A 70 4.61 -14.43 -4.84
C PHE A 70 3.19 -15.02 -4.63
N VAL A 71 2.26 -14.24 -4.07
CA VAL A 71 0.91 -14.73 -3.70
C VAL A 71 -0.18 -14.21 -4.63
N HIS A 72 0.07 -13.12 -5.36
CA HIS A 72 -0.85 -12.49 -6.31
C HIS A 72 -2.19 -12.06 -5.70
N ALA A 73 -2.25 -11.86 -4.38
CA ALA A 73 -3.46 -11.48 -3.66
C ALA A 73 -3.14 -10.72 -2.36
N PRO A 74 -4.10 -9.96 -1.80
CA PRO A 74 -4.00 -9.45 -0.44
C PRO A 74 -3.85 -10.57 0.58
N VAL A 75 -3.01 -10.35 1.58
CA VAL A 75 -2.68 -11.34 2.61
C VAL A 75 -3.39 -10.97 3.91
N PRO A 76 -4.05 -11.93 4.60
CA PRO A 76 -4.65 -11.65 5.89
C PRO A 76 -3.57 -11.32 6.92
N ALA A 77 -3.81 -10.26 7.69
CA ALA A 77 -2.96 -9.86 8.79
C ALA A 77 -3.73 -9.91 10.10
N VAL A 78 -2.99 -10.07 11.19
CA VAL A 78 -3.51 -10.01 12.56
C VAL A 78 -2.96 -8.80 13.28
N VAL A 79 -3.79 -8.21 14.14
CA VAL A 79 -3.36 -7.15 15.06
C VAL A 79 -2.66 -7.81 16.25
N ASP A 80 -1.35 -7.65 16.33
CA ASP A 80 -0.50 -8.16 17.43
C ASP A 80 -0.57 -7.25 18.65
N THR A 81 -0.71 -5.94 18.44
CA THR A 81 -0.86 -4.96 19.52
C THR A 81 -1.64 -3.77 18.99
N ASP A 82 -2.63 -3.30 19.74
CA ASP A 82 -3.22 -1.98 19.53
C ASP A 82 -3.45 -1.30 20.88
N ASN A 83 -2.77 -0.18 21.10
CA ASN A 83 -2.89 0.60 22.34
C ASN A 83 -2.81 2.10 22.04
N ALA A 84 -2.74 2.93 23.08
CA ALA A 84 -2.68 4.39 22.92
C ALA A 84 -1.43 4.89 22.16
N VAL A 85 -0.34 4.12 22.18
CA VAL A 85 0.98 4.52 21.65
C VAL A 85 1.20 4.00 20.23
N ARG A 86 0.81 2.75 19.95
CA ARG A 86 1.15 2.06 18.70
C ARG A 86 0.10 1.05 18.26
N THR A 87 0.15 0.73 16.98
CA THR A 87 -0.51 -0.44 16.39
C THR A 87 0.55 -1.30 15.71
N THR A 88 0.46 -2.62 15.89
CA THR A 88 1.36 -3.59 15.30
C THR A 88 0.55 -4.65 14.57
N TRP A 89 0.90 -4.89 13.31
CA TRP A 89 0.32 -5.94 12.47
C TRP A 89 1.36 -7.02 12.17
N LYS A 90 0.90 -8.25 12.05
CA LYS A 90 1.69 -9.40 11.62
C LYS A 90 0.98 -10.15 10.50
N TRP A 91 1.73 -10.63 9.54
CA TRP A 91 1.27 -11.55 8.50
C TRP A 91 2.41 -12.49 8.13
N SER A 92 2.06 -13.58 7.45
CA SER A 92 2.98 -14.60 6.97
C SER A 92 2.60 -14.95 5.55
N LEU A 93 3.60 -15.18 4.70
CA LEU A 93 3.37 -15.65 3.34
C LEU A 93 3.41 -17.18 3.24
N GLY A 94 3.93 -17.88 4.27
CA GLY A 94 4.24 -19.29 4.17
C GLY A 94 5.33 -19.55 3.12
N THR A 95 5.74 -20.80 2.99
CA THR A 95 6.60 -21.21 1.87
C THR A 95 5.80 -21.15 0.58
N VAL A 96 6.20 -20.28 -0.35
CA VAL A 96 5.66 -20.26 -1.71
C VAL A 96 6.57 -21.09 -2.58
N GLY A 97 6.06 -22.25 -3.00
CA GLY A 97 6.79 -23.16 -3.88
C GLY A 97 6.44 -22.95 -5.34
N ALA A 98 7.36 -23.38 -6.21
CA ALA A 98 7.12 -23.63 -7.62
C ALA A 98 5.90 -24.56 -7.80
N THR A 99 4.70 -24.00 -7.95
CA THR A 99 3.57 -24.79 -8.45
C THR A 99 3.86 -25.19 -9.89
N ALA A 100 3.50 -26.42 -10.27
CA ALA A 100 3.82 -27.09 -11.53
C ALA A 100 3.90 -26.14 -12.76
N GLY A 101 5.11 -25.61 -13.02
CA GLY A 101 5.41 -24.75 -14.17
C GLY A 101 5.99 -23.36 -13.88
N GLY A 102 6.06 -22.91 -12.62
CA GLY A 102 6.72 -21.65 -12.24
C GLY A 102 8.09 -21.88 -11.59
N ASP A 103 9.06 -21.00 -11.87
CA ASP A 103 10.41 -21.00 -11.26
C ASP A 103 10.46 -20.21 -9.94
N ASP A 104 9.34 -19.63 -9.51
CA ASP A 104 9.30 -18.73 -8.36
C ASP A 104 9.26 -19.53 -7.06
N TYR A 105 10.30 -19.33 -6.24
CA TYR A 105 10.41 -19.87 -4.90
C TYR A 105 10.67 -18.73 -3.92
N ALA A 106 9.86 -18.68 -2.86
CA ALA A 106 10.15 -17.89 -1.68
C ALA A 106 10.12 -18.79 -0.44
N PRO A 107 11.13 -18.69 0.46
CA PRO A 107 11.03 -19.33 1.76
C PRO A 107 9.84 -18.76 2.53
N ASP A 108 9.45 -19.43 3.62
CA ASP A 108 8.52 -18.83 4.57
C ASP A 108 9.03 -17.47 5.05
N MET A 109 8.15 -16.47 5.07
CA MET A 109 8.46 -15.10 5.43
C MET A 109 7.39 -14.58 6.37
N ASP A 110 7.80 -14.30 7.60
CA ASP A 110 6.98 -13.59 8.57
C ASP A 110 7.28 -12.09 8.55
N PHE A 111 6.24 -11.30 8.74
CA PHE A 111 6.32 -9.85 8.69
C PHE A 111 5.77 -9.24 9.98
N LYS A 112 6.37 -8.15 10.41
CA LYS A 112 5.90 -7.34 11.53
C LYS A 112 6.00 -5.86 11.19
N LEU A 113 4.86 -5.19 11.09
CA LEU A 113 4.76 -3.76 10.90
C LEU A 113 4.28 -3.09 12.18
N THR A 114 5.07 -2.15 12.72
CA THR A 114 4.67 -1.35 13.88
C THR A 114 4.61 0.12 13.49
N MET A 115 3.47 0.77 13.75
CA MET A 115 3.28 2.20 13.56
C MET A 115 3.02 2.88 14.90
N LYS A 116 3.73 3.98 15.18
CA LYS A 116 3.43 4.89 16.29
C LYS A 116 2.25 5.79 15.93
N LYS A 117 1.28 5.91 16.83
CA LYS A 117 0.05 6.70 16.58
C LYS A 117 0.29 8.21 16.58
N ALA A 118 1.26 8.68 17.39
CA ALA A 118 1.52 10.10 17.59
C ALA A 118 2.05 10.81 16.33
N ASP A 119 3.02 10.21 15.65
CA ASP A 119 3.73 10.80 14.52
C ASP A 119 3.65 9.98 13.23
N ARG A 120 2.97 8.83 13.28
CA ARG A 120 2.87 7.87 12.16
C ARG A 120 4.21 7.31 11.67
N SER A 121 5.28 7.46 12.46
CA SER A 121 6.52 6.74 12.20
C SER A 121 6.27 5.23 12.26
N ALA A 122 6.92 4.49 11.37
CA ALA A 122 6.70 3.06 11.20
C ALA A 122 8.02 2.32 11.13
N ARG A 123 8.00 1.06 11.58
CA ARG A 123 9.09 0.11 11.41
C ARG A 123 8.54 -1.20 10.89
N ILE A 124 9.14 -1.72 9.83
CA ILE A 124 8.88 -3.07 9.34
C ILE A 124 10.06 -3.97 9.66
N VAL A 125 9.78 -5.20 10.06
CA VAL A 125 10.75 -6.28 10.21
C VAL A 125 10.24 -7.49 9.44
N ILE A 126 11.13 -8.13 8.69
CA ILE A 126 10.88 -9.33 7.90
C ILE A 126 11.78 -10.44 8.43
N TYR A 127 11.22 -11.63 8.61
CA TYR A 127 11.90 -12.82 9.10
C TYR A 127 11.82 -13.93 8.04
N PRO A 128 12.74 -13.95 7.05
CA PRO A 128 12.77 -15.02 6.07
C PRO A 128 13.40 -16.29 6.67
N ALA A 129 12.73 -17.43 6.53
CA ALA A 129 13.18 -18.70 7.08
C ALA A 129 14.54 -19.11 6.49
N GLY A 130 15.53 -19.30 7.36
CA GLY A 130 16.89 -19.70 6.98
C GLY A 130 17.81 -18.53 6.57
N TYR A 131 17.35 -17.29 6.66
CA TYR A 131 18.12 -16.09 6.34
C TYR A 131 18.16 -15.11 7.52
N ARG A 132 18.89 -14.00 7.35
CA ARG A 132 18.99 -12.94 8.36
C ARG A 132 17.75 -12.05 8.27
N ASP A 133 17.23 -11.66 9.43
CA ASP A 133 16.17 -10.67 9.55
C ASP A 133 16.54 -9.34 8.88
N GLU A 134 15.55 -8.73 8.25
CA GLU A 134 15.67 -7.43 7.64
C GLU A 134 14.70 -6.44 8.28
N GLN A 135 15.11 -5.17 8.34
CA GLN A 135 14.28 -4.12 8.89
C GLN A 135 14.51 -2.78 8.21
N ALA A 136 13.46 -1.96 8.21
CA ALA A 136 13.48 -0.58 7.76
C ALA A 136 12.56 0.30 8.61
N ASP A 137 12.95 1.56 8.73
CA ASP A 137 12.13 2.62 9.29
C ASP A 137 11.46 3.40 8.15
N GLY A 138 10.27 3.91 8.41
CA GLY A 138 9.43 4.56 7.42
C GLY A 138 8.31 5.39 8.07
N SER A 139 7.26 5.66 7.31
CA SER A 139 6.09 6.39 7.80
C SER A 139 4.81 5.94 7.13
N CYS A 140 3.70 6.07 7.83
CA CYS A 140 2.39 5.73 7.31
C CYS A 140 1.51 6.97 7.12
N SER A 141 0.65 6.94 6.11
CA SER A 141 -0.36 7.96 5.86
C SER A 141 -1.70 7.31 5.52
N ALA A 142 -2.80 7.98 5.86
CA ALA A 142 -4.10 7.59 5.33
C ALA A 142 -4.01 7.56 3.79
N TRP A 143 -4.49 6.48 3.18
CA TRP A 143 -4.57 6.41 1.74
C TRP A 143 -5.71 7.30 1.28
N GLN A 144 -5.39 8.28 0.44
CA GLN A 144 -6.37 9.11 -0.24
C GLN A 144 -6.45 8.60 -1.66
N THR A 145 -7.65 8.24 -2.11
CA THR A 145 -7.90 8.00 -3.53
C THR A 145 -7.61 9.31 -4.26
N PRO A 146 -6.77 9.31 -5.32
CA PRO A 146 -6.51 10.50 -6.12
C PRO A 146 -7.79 11.10 -6.71
#